data_AF-A0A950LQ33-F1
#
_entry.id   AF-A0A950LQ33-F1
#
_cell.length_a   1.000
_cell.length_b   1.000
_cell.length_c   1.000
_cell.angle_alpha   90.00
_cell.angle_beta   90.00
_cell.angle_gamma   90.00
#
_symmetry.space_group_name_H-M   'P 1'
#
loop_
_entity.id
_entity.type
_entity.pdbx_description
1 polymer ?
#
loop_
_entity_poly.entity_id
_entity_poly.type
_entity_poly.pdbx_seq_one_letter_code
_entity_poly.pdbx_strand_id
1 'polypeptide(L)'
;LDRSCRLVDLAPTVLAVLGATGDGETLAADGRTLSELASPGGADHVVAMLLDGCNANVLYDLMARGEAPHLSALAADGCAYRFGAVASLPTVTLANHTSILTGRHPGHHGILHNAWVDRRSGKQVVTNSPSTWVSAMQWLLPGTETIHQALHRRRPGSLSVSVNEPCDSGADYSVFELMRNGSPVDRPPPPDELPDADQRFVRPSKDYRWSSLIDHTAVEQFAGIWSGSYRDRQWKVPEFSWVNFTLTDAAFHEGGPYSEIAAASVRDTDARIGHIVAAVERAGVRDRTAFFVVADHGMQQADPAVTGDWDASLAAAGVAARDEGYGFLYLTG
;
A
#
# COMPACT_ATOMS: atom_id res chain seq x y z
N LEU A 1 -14.29 10.18 12.41
CA LEU A 1 -15.13 9.06 12.86
C LEU A 1 -14.42 8.36 14.01
N ASP A 2 -15.01 8.32 15.21
CA ASP A 2 -14.42 7.65 16.39
C ASP A 2 -14.66 6.13 16.34
N ARG A 3 -14.05 5.48 15.36
CA ARG A 3 -14.09 4.03 15.12
C ARG A 3 -12.96 3.62 14.18
N SER A 4 -12.69 2.31 14.11
CA SER A 4 -11.81 1.71 13.12
C SER A 4 -12.58 1.16 11.92
N CYS A 5 -11.88 0.98 10.80
CA CYS A 5 -12.30 0.12 9.68
C CYS A 5 -11.35 -1.08 9.57
N ARG A 6 -11.60 -2.03 8.66
CA ARG A 6 -10.66 -3.11 8.35
C ARG A 6 -10.06 -2.91 6.97
N LEU A 7 -8.81 -3.31 6.77
CA LEU A 7 -8.17 -3.18 5.46
C LEU A 7 -8.90 -3.92 4.34
N VAL A 8 -9.46 -5.09 4.66
CA VAL A 8 -10.28 -5.87 3.72
C VAL A 8 -11.56 -5.13 3.28
N ASP A 9 -12.00 -4.11 4.01
CA ASP A 9 -13.18 -3.31 3.65
C ASP A 9 -12.90 -2.35 2.47
N LEU A 10 -11.63 -2.10 2.11
CA LEU A 10 -11.27 -1.07 1.11
C LEU A 10 -11.70 -1.43 -0.31
N ALA A 11 -11.26 -2.56 -0.88
CA ALA A 11 -11.61 -2.95 -2.25
C ALA A 11 -13.13 -2.94 -2.54
N PRO A 12 -13.99 -3.59 -1.73
CA PRO A 12 -15.43 -3.53 -1.97
C PRO A 12 -16.03 -2.13 -1.76
N THR A 13 -15.40 -1.26 -0.97
CA THR A 13 -15.81 0.13 -0.81
C THR A 13 -15.44 0.98 -2.01
N VAL A 14 -14.22 0.86 -2.52
CA VAL A 14 -13.76 1.60 -3.71
C VAL A 14 -14.61 1.22 -4.94
N LEU A 15 -14.89 -0.07 -5.14
CA LEU A 15 -15.79 -0.50 -6.21
C LEU A 15 -17.19 0.08 -6.08
N ALA A 16 -17.71 0.20 -4.85
CA ALA A 16 -18.99 0.86 -4.60
C ALA A 16 -18.97 2.36 -4.90
N VAL A 17 -17.90 3.07 -4.50
CA VAL A 17 -17.71 4.50 -4.79
C VAL A 17 -17.65 4.76 -6.31
N LEU A 18 -17.00 3.88 -7.08
CA LEU A 18 -16.95 3.96 -8.54
C LEU A 18 -18.26 3.54 -9.25
N GLY A 19 -19.29 3.18 -8.48
CA GLY A 19 -20.53 2.61 -9.02
C GLY A 19 -20.29 1.31 -9.79
N ALA A 20 -19.17 0.62 -9.57
CA ALA A 20 -18.83 -0.67 -10.16
C ALA A 20 -19.53 -1.82 -9.42
N THR A 21 -20.81 -1.62 -9.10
CA THR A 21 -21.70 -2.56 -8.41
C THR A 21 -22.79 -3.03 -9.37
N GLY A 22 -23.50 -4.09 -9.01
CA GLY A 22 -24.62 -4.59 -9.80
C GLY A 22 -25.25 -5.82 -9.16
N ASP A 23 -26.07 -6.54 -9.90
CA ASP A 23 -26.64 -7.80 -9.40
C ASP A 23 -25.52 -8.81 -9.09
N GLY A 24 -25.66 -9.50 -7.96
CA GLY A 24 -24.70 -10.48 -7.45
C GLY A 24 -23.49 -9.89 -6.72
N GLU A 25 -22.54 -10.75 -6.35
CA GLU A 25 -21.36 -10.39 -5.57
C GLU A 25 -20.39 -9.51 -6.38
N THR A 26 -20.09 -8.31 -5.89
CA THR A 26 -19.22 -7.34 -6.61
C THR A 26 -17.78 -7.83 -6.69
N LEU A 27 -17.27 -8.34 -5.58
CA LEU A 27 -15.94 -8.93 -5.39
C LEU A 27 -16.10 -9.99 -4.30
N ALA A 28 -15.44 -11.15 -4.44
CA ALA A 28 -15.43 -12.18 -3.40
C ALA A 28 -14.55 -11.74 -2.22
N ALA A 29 -15.07 -10.86 -1.38
CA ALA A 29 -14.35 -10.19 -0.30
C ALA A 29 -14.77 -10.72 1.09
N ASP A 30 -13.82 -10.74 2.02
CA ASP A 30 -14.07 -10.93 3.46
C ASP A 30 -14.49 -9.61 4.14
N GLY A 31 -14.11 -8.49 3.53
CA GLY A 31 -14.54 -7.16 3.93
C GLY A 31 -15.96 -6.83 3.51
N ARG A 32 -16.48 -5.74 4.09
CA ARG A 32 -17.79 -5.17 3.75
C ARG A 32 -17.60 -3.80 3.11
N THR A 33 -18.53 -3.43 2.24
CA THR A 33 -18.62 -2.04 1.76
C THR A 33 -18.95 -1.10 2.90
N LEU A 34 -18.13 -0.05 3.09
CA LEU A 34 -18.37 1.03 4.03
C LEU A 34 -19.33 2.03 3.39
N SER A 35 -20.64 1.76 3.51
CA SER A 35 -21.73 2.56 2.91
C SER A 35 -21.68 4.05 3.23
N GLU A 36 -21.15 4.41 4.38
CA GLU A 36 -20.92 5.78 4.84
C GLU A 36 -19.92 6.57 3.97
N LEU A 37 -19.04 5.88 3.24
CA LEU A 37 -18.06 6.47 2.34
C LEU A 37 -18.56 6.51 0.89
N ALA A 38 -19.62 5.75 0.59
CA ALA A 38 -20.28 5.78 -0.71
C ALA A 38 -21.29 6.95 -0.73
N SER A 39 -20.81 8.15 -1.05
CA SER A 39 -21.66 9.36 -1.18
C SER A 39 -22.81 9.14 -2.19
N PRO A 40 -23.98 9.79 -2.00
CA PRO A 40 -25.06 9.78 -2.99
C PRO A 40 -24.57 10.43 -4.30
N GLY A 41 -24.28 9.61 -5.31
CA GLY A 41 -23.73 10.04 -6.61
C GLY A 41 -22.43 9.35 -7.02
N GLY A 42 -21.71 8.72 -6.08
CA GLY A 42 -20.43 8.06 -6.35
C GLY A 42 -19.30 9.04 -6.73
N ALA A 43 -18.19 8.50 -7.27
CA ALA A 43 -17.12 9.26 -7.90
C ALA A 43 -16.81 8.66 -9.27
N ASP A 44 -16.40 9.50 -10.22
CA ASP A 44 -15.95 9.03 -11.54
C ASP A 44 -14.54 8.45 -11.46
N HIS A 45 -13.75 8.93 -10.50
CA HIS A 45 -12.36 8.53 -10.28
C HIS A 45 -12.09 8.26 -8.80
N VAL A 46 -11.24 7.28 -8.52
CA VAL A 46 -10.68 7.02 -7.20
C VAL A 46 -9.16 7.02 -7.28
N VAL A 47 -8.52 7.76 -6.38
CA VAL A 47 -7.07 7.73 -6.15
C VAL A 47 -6.83 7.19 -4.75
N ALA A 48 -6.27 5.99 -4.66
CA ALA A 48 -5.90 5.36 -3.41
C ALA A 48 -4.38 5.45 -3.22
N MET A 49 -3.96 5.87 -2.04
CA MET A 49 -2.57 6.08 -1.65
C MET A 49 -2.27 5.24 -0.40
N LEU A 50 -1.19 4.48 -0.46
CA LEU A 50 -0.69 3.69 0.67
C LEU A 50 0.56 4.34 1.27
N LEU A 51 0.58 4.49 2.59
CA LEU A 51 1.75 4.86 3.37
C LEU A 51 2.20 3.61 4.13
N ASP A 52 3.12 2.84 3.54
CA ASP A 52 3.64 1.58 4.07
C ASP A 52 4.08 1.75 5.53
N GLY A 53 3.63 0.86 6.42
CA GLY A 53 4.05 0.82 7.84
C GLY A 53 3.74 2.06 8.69
N CYS A 54 2.95 3.01 8.19
CA CYS A 54 2.71 4.28 8.89
C CYS A 54 1.89 4.09 10.19
N ASN A 55 2.48 4.45 11.33
CA ASN A 55 1.78 4.46 12.62
C ASN A 55 0.72 5.56 12.67
N ALA A 56 -0.54 5.18 12.85
CA ALA A 56 -1.67 6.11 12.90
C ALA A 56 -1.59 7.15 14.03
N ASN A 57 -1.04 6.82 15.20
CA ASN A 57 -0.91 7.79 16.31
C ASN A 57 0.08 8.89 15.95
N VAL A 58 1.20 8.54 15.33
CA VAL A 58 2.23 9.49 14.88
C VAL A 58 1.66 10.37 13.78
N LEU A 59 0.97 9.78 12.81
CA LEU A 59 0.29 10.51 11.74
C LEU A 59 -0.70 11.55 12.29
N TYR A 60 -1.60 11.14 13.19
CA TYR A 60 -2.60 12.04 13.76
C TYR A 60 -2.00 13.12 14.67
N ASP A 61 -0.93 12.83 15.40
CA ASP A 61 -0.19 13.83 16.18
C ASP A 61 0.45 14.88 15.27
N LEU A 62 1.09 14.48 14.18
CA LEU A 62 1.67 15.42 13.20
C LEU A 62 0.60 16.26 12.49
N MET A 63 -0.54 15.66 12.13
CA MET A 63 -1.70 16.41 11.61
C MET A 63 -2.19 17.45 12.63
N ALA A 64 -2.32 17.06 13.90
CA ALA A 64 -2.75 17.97 14.97
C ALA A 64 -1.77 19.13 15.23
N ARG A 65 -0.48 18.91 14.95
CA ARG A 65 0.57 19.95 15.01
C ARG A 65 0.66 20.80 13.74
N GLY A 66 -0.11 20.49 12.70
CA GLY A 66 -0.07 21.19 11.42
C GLY A 66 1.14 20.83 10.55
N GLU A 67 1.78 19.69 10.82
CA GLU A 67 2.99 19.24 10.12
C GLU A 67 2.68 18.31 8.93
N ALA A 68 1.42 17.89 8.78
CA ALA A 68 0.91 17.13 7.63
C ALA A 68 -0.32 17.84 7.03
N PRO A 69 -0.13 19.01 6.40
CA PRO A 69 -1.24 19.86 5.95
C PRO A 69 -2.09 19.24 4.83
N HIS A 70 -1.52 18.47 3.90
CA HIS A 70 -2.30 17.91 2.78
C HIS A 70 -3.21 16.79 3.25
N LEU A 71 -2.71 15.90 4.11
CA LEU A 71 -3.49 14.88 4.80
C LEU A 71 -4.56 15.51 5.69
N SER A 72 -4.23 16.61 6.39
CA SER A 72 -5.20 17.36 7.20
C SER A 72 -6.31 17.95 6.33
N ALA A 73 -5.98 18.49 5.16
CA ALA A 73 -6.96 19.02 4.21
C ALA A 73 -7.87 17.91 3.65
N LEU A 74 -7.32 16.76 3.25
CA LEU A 74 -8.11 15.60 2.80
C LEU A 74 -9.03 15.08 3.92
N ALA A 75 -8.55 15.01 5.15
CA ALA A 75 -9.36 14.58 6.29
C ALA A 75 -10.48 15.58 6.63
N ALA A 76 -10.24 16.87 6.45
CA ALA A 76 -11.22 17.94 6.68
C ALA A 76 -12.29 18.01 5.59
N ASP A 77 -11.93 17.75 4.33
CA ASP A 77 -12.84 17.70 3.17
C ASP A 77 -13.59 16.35 3.07
N GLY A 78 -13.15 15.34 3.81
CA GLY A 78 -13.74 14.00 3.81
C GLY A 78 -13.99 13.47 5.21
N CYS A 79 -13.41 12.31 5.52
CA CYS A 79 -13.47 11.74 6.86
C CYS A 79 -12.21 10.95 7.20
N ALA A 80 -11.93 10.80 8.49
CA ALA A 80 -10.84 9.97 9.00
C ALA A 80 -11.35 8.99 10.07
N TYR A 81 -10.86 7.74 10.05
CA TYR A 81 -11.13 6.74 11.07
C TYR A 81 -10.12 6.89 12.21
N ARG A 82 -10.51 7.60 13.28
CA ARG A 82 -9.61 8.09 14.33
C ARG A 82 -8.95 6.98 15.17
N PHE A 83 -9.44 5.75 15.08
CA PHE A 83 -8.84 4.58 15.73
C PHE A 83 -8.02 3.73 14.73
N GLY A 84 -7.66 4.29 13.58
CA GLY A 84 -6.89 3.62 12.53
C GLY A 84 -7.68 2.56 11.75
N ALA A 85 -6.96 1.87 10.87
CA ALA A 85 -7.45 0.70 10.16
C ALA A 85 -6.88 -0.58 10.78
N VAL A 86 -7.70 -1.61 10.89
CA VAL A 86 -7.31 -2.92 11.42
C VAL A 86 -6.77 -3.76 10.27
N ALA A 87 -5.48 -4.07 10.36
CA ALA A 87 -4.79 -4.97 9.45
C ALA A 87 -5.17 -6.44 9.67
N SER A 88 -5.05 -7.24 8.60
CA SER A 88 -5.12 -8.69 8.69
C SER A 88 -3.90 -9.24 9.43
N LEU A 89 -4.05 -10.41 10.06
CA LEU A 89 -2.92 -11.15 10.62
C LEU A 89 -2.33 -12.08 9.54
N PRO A 90 -0.99 -12.12 9.35
CA PRO A 90 0.04 -11.31 10.00
C PRO A 90 0.04 -9.85 9.50
N THR A 91 0.41 -8.91 10.38
CA THR A 91 0.46 -7.47 10.10
C THR A 91 1.75 -7.10 9.38
N VAL A 92 1.95 -7.67 8.19
CA VAL A 92 3.16 -7.49 7.35
C VAL A 92 2.78 -7.06 5.93
N THR A 93 3.70 -6.33 5.30
CA THR A 93 3.59 -5.66 3.99
C THR A 93 2.72 -6.39 2.97
N LEU A 94 3.27 -7.40 2.27
CA LEU A 94 2.58 -7.96 1.11
C LEU A 94 1.31 -8.75 1.45
N ALA A 95 1.19 -9.25 2.68
CA ALA A 95 -0.05 -9.85 3.13
C ALA A 95 -1.17 -8.80 3.19
N ASN A 96 -0.88 -7.59 3.68
CA ASN A 96 -1.88 -6.54 3.85
C ASN A 96 -2.08 -5.66 2.62
N HIS A 97 -1.06 -5.39 1.80
CA HIS A 97 -1.26 -4.79 0.47
C HIS A 97 -2.25 -5.62 -0.36
N THR A 98 -2.03 -6.93 -0.40
CA THR A 98 -2.92 -7.86 -1.10
C THR A 98 -4.29 -7.90 -0.44
N SER A 99 -4.38 -7.84 0.91
CA SER A 99 -5.67 -7.80 1.60
C SER A 99 -6.48 -6.55 1.24
N ILE A 100 -5.83 -5.39 1.12
CA ILE A 100 -6.48 -4.14 0.71
C ILE A 100 -7.02 -4.26 -0.72
N LEU A 101 -6.19 -4.74 -1.64
CA LEU A 101 -6.48 -4.74 -3.08
C LEU A 101 -7.32 -5.92 -3.56
N THR A 102 -7.56 -6.91 -2.71
CA THR A 102 -8.47 -8.05 -2.99
C THR A 102 -9.70 -8.07 -2.09
N GLY A 103 -9.68 -7.31 -0.98
CA GLY A 103 -10.71 -7.38 0.05
C GLY A 103 -10.75 -8.71 0.80
N ARG A 104 -9.72 -9.56 0.68
CA ARG A 104 -9.63 -10.90 1.29
C ARG A 104 -8.56 -10.92 2.37
N HIS A 105 -8.64 -11.84 3.32
CA HIS A 105 -7.59 -12.10 4.29
C HIS A 105 -6.47 -12.97 3.70
N PRO A 106 -5.26 -13.01 4.32
CA PRO A 106 -4.11 -13.79 3.83
C PRO A 106 -4.43 -15.24 3.47
N GLY A 107 -5.17 -15.94 4.33
CA GLY A 107 -5.58 -17.34 4.08
C GLY A 107 -6.52 -17.52 2.89
N HIS A 108 -7.15 -16.46 2.40
CA HIS A 108 -8.13 -16.48 1.31
C HIS A 108 -7.59 -15.92 -0.02
N HIS A 109 -6.56 -15.05 -0.01
CA HIS A 109 -5.87 -14.60 -1.22
C HIS A 109 -4.57 -15.35 -1.51
N GLY A 110 -3.95 -16.01 -0.53
CA GLY A 110 -2.77 -16.89 -0.73
C GLY A 110 -1.40 -16.27 -0.46
N ILE A 111 -1.33 -14.94 -0.28
CA ILE A 111 -0.10 -14.26 0.14
C ILE A 111 -0.09 -14.23 1.66
N LEU A 112 0.47 -15.27 2.27
CA LEU A 112 0.28 -15.56 3.69
C LEU A 112 1.12 -14.68 4.61
N HIS A 113 2.32 -14.30 4.17
CA HIS A 113 3.34 -13.56 4.92
C HIS A 113 4.35 -12.96 3.93
N ASN A 114 5.31 -12.20 4.42
CA ASN A 114 6.52 -11.81 3.67
C ASN A 114 7.43 -13.02 3.33
N ALA A 115 7.35 -14.11 4.11
CA ALA A 115 8.04 -15.37 3.85
C ALA A 115 7.30 -16.53 4.54
N TRP A 116 7.16 -17.68 3.87
CA TRP A 116 6.53 -18.88 4.43
C TRP A 116 7.06 -20.15 3.74
N VAL A 117 6.78 -21.32 4.29
CA VAL A 117 7.04 -22.60 3.60
C VAL A 117 5.80 -23.07 2.85
N ASP A 118 5.96 -23.28 1.55
CA ASP A 118 4.99 -24.06 0.78
C ASP A 118 5.10 -25.53 1.18
N ARG A 119 4.11 -26.01 1.94
CA ARG A 119 4.09 -27.39 2.46
C ARG A 119 4.05 -28.45 1.36
N ARG A 120 3.62 -28.12 0.14
CA ARG A 120 3.57 -29.09 -0.96
C ARG A 120 4.96 -29.35 -1.54
N SER A 121 5.76 -28.30 -1.72
CA SER A 121 7.11 -28.39 -2.28
C SER A 121 8.21 -28.47 -1.21
N GLY A 122 7.91 -28.13 0.04
CA GLY A 122 8.88 -27.99 1.14
C GLY A 122 9.79 -26.77 1.02
N LYS A 123 9.60 -25.94 -0.01
CA LYS A 123 10.45 -24.78 -0.29
C LYS A 123 9.94 -23.53 0.42
N GLN A 124 10.89 -22.67 0.78
CA GLN A 124 10.57 -21.33 1.24
C GLN A 124 10.07 -20.50 0.06
N VAL A 125 9.00 -19.76 0.31
CA VAL A 125 8.51 -18.68 -0.52
C VAL A 125 8.85 -17.38 0.19
N VAL A 126 9.44 -16.43 -0.53
CA VAL A 126 9.73 -15.08 -0.04
C VAL A 126 9.07 -14.12 -1.00
N THR A 127 8.12 -13.32 -0.53
CA THR A 127 7.40 -12.35 -1.36
C THR A 127 7.98 -10.95 -1.21
N ASN A 128 8.46 -10.60 -0.02
CA ASN A 128 8.94 -9.26 0.28
C ASN A 128 10.46 -9.16 0.11
N SER A 129 10.93 -9.22 -1.14
CA SER A 129 12.34 -8.98 -1.47
C SER A 129 12.52 -8.38 -2.87
N PRO A 130 13.62 -7.66 -3.14
CA PRO A 130 13.90 -7.10 -4.46
C PRO A 130 13.86 -8.11 -5.61
N SER A 131 14.20 -9.37 -5.37
CA SER A 131 14.18 -10.42 -6.39
C SER A 131 12.80 -11.03 -6.62
N THR A 132 11.84 -10.82 -5.71
CA THR A 132 10.53 -11.50 -5.74
C THR A 132 9.33 -10.57 -5.79
N TRP A 133 9.45 -9.28 -5.45
CA TRP A 133 8.36 -8.31 -5.56
C TRP A 133 7.69 -8.33 -6.93
N VAL A 134 8.51 -8.36 -7.99
CA VAL A 134 8.10 -8.36 -9.39
C VAL A 134 7.20 -9.56 -9.76
N SER A 135 7.36 -10.70 -9.08
CA SER A 135 6.60 -11.93 -9.32
C SER A 135 5.71 -12.36 -8.15
N ALA A 136 5.57 -11.53 -7.11
CA ALA A 136 4.89 -11.91 -5.86
C ALA A 136 3.44 -12.39 -6.07
N MET A 137 2.74 -11.87 -7.07
CA MET A 137 1.35 -12.26 -7.33
C MET A 137 1.20 -13.62 -8.02
N GLN A 138 2.30 -14.30 -8.39
CA GLN A 138 2.23 -15.67 -8.87
C GLN A 138 1.73 -16.66 -7.80
N TRP A 139 1.79 -16.27 -6.51
CA TRP A 139 1.34 -17.08 -5.38
C TRP A 139 -0.09 -16.80 -4.95
N LEU A 140 -0.84 -15.94 -5.67
CA LEU A 140 -2.27 -15.77 -5.42
C LEU A 140 -3.01 -17.11 -5.58
N LEU A 141 -3.98 -17.36 -4.71
CA LEU A 141 -4.85 -18.53 -4.84
C LEU A 141 -5.71 -18.39 -6.10
N PRO A 142 -5.96 -19.50 -6.84
CA PRO A 142 -6.86 -19.48 -7.99
C PRO A 142 -8.23 -18.89 -7.65
N GLY A 143 -8.73 -18.00 -8.50
CA GLY A 143 -10.01 -17.30 -8.28
C GLY A 143 -9.91 -16.07 -7.37
N THR A 144 -8.73 -15.74 -6.86
CA THR A 144 -8.50 -14.45 -6.20
C THR A 144 -8.48 -13.35 -7.26
N GLU A 145 -9.50 -12.50 -7.22
CA GLU A 145 -9.62 -11.34 -8.08
C GLU A 145 -9.08 -10.10 -7.36
N THR A 146 -8.29 -9.28 -8.05
CA THR A 146 -7.90 -7.95 -7.56
C THR A 146 -8.99 -6.92 -7.85
N ILE A 147 -8.90 -5.76 -7.21
CA ILE A 147 -9.79 -4.63 -7.50
C ILE A 147 -9.73 -4.18 -8.97
N HIS A 148 -8.55 -4.25 -9.60
CA HIS A 148 -8.37 -3.91 -11.02
C HIS A 148 -9.19 -4.83 -11.92
N GLN A 149 -9.09 -6.14 -11.71
CA GLN A 149 -9.84 -7.15 -12.45
C GLN A 149 -11.36 -7.00 -12.21
N ALA A 150 -11.77 -6.83 -10.95
CA ALA A 150 -13.17 -6.65 -10.60
C ALA A 150 -13.77 -5.39 -11.22
N LEU A 151 -13.02 -4.27 -11.23
CA LEU A 151 -13.42 -3.04 -11.90
C LEU A 151 -13.63 -3.28 -13.40
N HIS A 152 -12.68 -3.92 -14.08
CA HIS A 152 -12.77 -4.17 -15.53
C HIS A 152 -13.93 -5.13 -15.87
N ARG A 153 -14.19 -6.12 -15.01
CA ARG A 153 -15.33 -7.04 -15.15
C ARG A 153 -16.66 -6.32 -15.00
N ARG A 154 -16.76 -5.36 -14.08
CA ARG A 154 -18.00 -4.62 -13.79
C ARG A 154 -18.22 -3.41 -14.70
N ARG A 155 -17.14 -2.81 -15.19
CA ARG A 155 -17.14 -1.64 -16.07
C ARG A 155 -16.19 -1.87 -17.26
N PRO A 156 -16.58 -2.70 -18.26
CA PRO A 156 -15.73 -2.94 -19.42
C PRO A 156 -15.31 -1.64 -20.10
N GLY A 157 -14.00 -1.48 -20.32
CA GLY A 157 -13.41 -0.28 -20.90
C GLY A 157 -13.01 0.80 -19.90
N SER A 158 -13.22 0.59 -18.60
CA SER A 158 -12.57 1.37 -17.54
C SER A 158 -11.05 1.22 -17.63
N LEU A 159 -10.35 2.21 -17.11
CA LEU A 159 -8.90 2.26 -17.01
C LEU A 159 -8.48 2.23 -15.54
N SER A 160 -7.54 1.36 -15.20
CA SER A 160 -6.93 1.34 -13.87
C SER A 160 -5.41 1.28 -13.90
N VAL A 161 -4.78 1.94 -12.93
CA VAL A 161 -3.31 2.04 -12.85
C VAL A 161 -2.81 1.67 -11.46
N SER A 162 -1.67 0.99 -11.41
CA SER A 162 -1.02 0.53 -10.19
C SER A 162 0.44 1.00 -10.16
N VAL A 163 0.73 1.98 -9.32
CA VAL A 163 2.04 2.63 -9.23
C VAL A 163 2.77 2.13 -7.99
N ASN A 164 3.97 1.57 -8.21
CA ASN A 164 4.84 1.03 -7.16
C ASN A 164 4.18 -0.06 -6.28
N GLU A 165 3.26 -0.85 -6.82
CA GLU A 165 2.51 -1.87 -6.07
C GLU A 165 2.60 -3.26 -6.71
N PRO A 166 3.07 -4.29 -5.98
CA PRO A 166 3.12 -5.66 -6.50
C PRO A 166 1.76 -6.29 -6.79
N CYS A 167 0.69 -5.96 -6.05
CA CYS A 167 -0.66 -6.48 -6.26
C CYS A 167 -1.37 -5.78 -7.42
N ASP A 168 -0.80 -5.93 -8.62
CA ASP A 168 -1.13 -5.17 -9.83
C ASP A 168 -1.91 -5.95 -10.90
N SER A 169 -2.29 -7.19 -10.59
CA SER A 169 -2.88 -8.10 -11.58
C SER A 169 -4.13 -7.47 -12.18
N GLY A 170 -4.14 -7.27 -13.51
CA GLY A 170 -5.26 -6.68 -14.25
C GLY A 170 -5.23 -5.16 -14.42
N ALA A 171 -4.27 -4.43 -13.85
CA ALA A 171 -4.10 -3.00 -14.12
C ALA A 171 -3.66 -2.74 -15.57
N ASP A 172 -4.07 -1.61 -16.17
CA ASP A 172 -3.67 -1.18 -17.53
C ASP A 172 -2.30 -0.49 -17.57
N TYR A 173 -1.82 -0.07 -16.39
CA TYR A 173 -0.46 0.35 -16.13
C TYR A 173 0.01 -0.30 -14.84
N SER A 174 1.19 -0.92 -14.88
CA SER A 174 1.91 -1.30 -13.68
C SER A 174 3.40 -1.11 -13.83
N VAL A 175 4.02 -0.51 -12.81
CA VAL A 175 5.49 -0.43 -12.69
C VAL A 175 6.09 -1.84 -12.63
N PHE A 176 5.47 -2.75 -11.90
CA PHE A 176 5.95 -4.12 -11.77
C PHE A 176 5.71 -4.94 -13.06
N GLU A 177 4.71 -4.62 -13.87
CA GLU A 177 4.57 -5.19 -15.22
C GLU A 177 5.70 -4.73 -16.15
N LEU A 178 6.05 -3.44 -16.11
CA LEU A 178 7.21 -2.92 -16.84
C LEU A 178 8.50 -3.66 -16.43
N MET A 179 8.67 -3.92 -15.13
CA MET A 179 9.82 -4.71 -14.66
C MET A 179 9.75 -6.17 -15.15
N ARG A 180 8.58 -6.82 -15.09
CA ARG A 180 8.38 -8.21 -15.56
C ARG A 180 8.70 -8.37 -17.04
N ASN A 181 8.35 -7.39 -17.87
CA ASN A 181 8.55 -7.46 -19.32
C ASN A 181 9.90 -6.86 -19.78
N GLY A 182 10.75 -6.41 -18.84
CA GLY A 182 12.06 -5.82 -19.13
C GLY A 182 12.02 -4.41 -19.72
N SER A 183 10.87 -3.71 -19.62
CA SER A 183 10.77 -2.32 -20.02
C SER A 183 11.57 -1.41 -19.08
N PRO A 184 12.16 -0.31 -19.61
CA PRO A 184 12.85 0.65 -18.75
C PRO A 184 11.91 1.30 -17.75
N VAL A 185 12.24 1.26 -16.46
CA VAL A 185 11.57 2.07 -15.42
C VAL A 185 12.20 3.45 -15.39
N ASP A 186 11.41 4.47 -15.06
CA ASP A 186 11.84 5.86 -14.97
C ASP A 186 13.00 6.02 -14.00
N ARG A 187 13.89 6.96 -14.31
CA ARG A 187 15.05 7.26 -13.48
C ARG A 187 14.78 8.53 -12.67
N PRO A 188 14.77 8.45 -11.34
CA PRO A 188 14.65 9.64 -10.51
C PRO A 188 15.87 10.56 -10.68
N PRO A 189 15.73 11.86 -10.34
CA PRO A 189 16.87 12.76 -10.21
C PRO A 189 17.80 12.28 -9.06
N PRO A 190 19.00 12.87 -8.93
CA PRO A 190 19.87 12.61 -7.80
C PRO A 190 19.15 12.80 -6.46
N PRO A 191 19.45 11.98 -5.43
CA PRO A 191 18.76 12.04 -4.15
C PRO A 191 18.80 13.41 -3.45
N ASP A 192 19.87 14.17 -3.65
CA ASP A 192 20.07 15.50 -3.08
C ASP A 192 19.34 16.61 -3.84
N GLU A 193 18.69 16.28 -4.95
CA GLU A 193 17.83 17.18 -5.73
C GLU A 193 16.33 16.87 -5.54
N LEU A 194 15.99 15.86 -4.72
CA LEU A 194 14.59 15.51 -4.45
C LEU A 194 13.91 16.64 -3.65
N PRO A 195 12.83 17.25 -4.18
CA PRO A 195 12.27 18.46 -3.61
C PRO A 195 11.61 18.25 -2.24
N ASP A 196 11.03 17.07 -2.05
CA ASP A 196 10.27 16.72 -0.85
C ASP A 196 11.04 15.79 0.09
N ALA A 197 12.33 15.53 -0.15
CA ALA A 197 13.11 14.62 0.68
C ALA A 197 13.88 15.40 1.74
N ASP A 198 13.73 15.04 3.02
CA ASP A 198 14.49 15.64 4.10
C ASP A 198 15.98 15.27 4.00
N GLN A 199 16.77 16.26 3.58
CA GLN A 199 18.19 16.09 3.29
C GLN A 199 19.03 15.73 4.52
N ARG A 200 18.49 15.90 5.73
CA ARG A 200 19.13 15.41 6.97
C ARG A 200 19.24 13.89 6.97
N PHE A 201 18.32 13.17 6.32
CA PHE A 201 18.24 11.72 6.34
C PHE A 201 18.64 11.05 5.02
N VAL A 202 18.50 11.73 3.88
CA VAL A 202 18.88 11.21 2.54
C VAL A 202 20.34 10.74 2.46
N ARG A 203 21.29 11.45 3.06
CA ARG A 203 22.70 11.04 3.02
C ARG A 203 23.03 9.91 4.03
N PRO A 204 22.72 10.05 5.34
CA PRO A 204 23.13 9.06 6.32
C PRO A 204 22.33 7.76 6.26
N SER A 205 21.06 7.80 5.86
CA SER A 205 20.21 6.60 5.75
C SER A 205 20.19 6.08 4.32
N LYS A 206 20.54 4.81 4.15
CA LYS A 206 20.43 4.14 2.84
C LYS A 206 18.97 3.88 2.47
N ASP A 207 18.15 3.48 3.44
CA ASP A 207 16.78 3.04 3.19
C ASP A 207 15.87 4.26 2.99
N TYR A 208 16.02 5.32 3.80
CA TYR A 208 15.36 6.61 3.57
C TYR A 208 15.68 7.17 2.18
N ARG A 209 16.94 7.12 1.77
CA ARG A 209 17.38 7.56 0.44
C ARG A 209 16.70 6.77 -0.67
N TRP A 210 16.73 5.44 -0.54
CA TRP A 210 16.17 4.57 -1.56
C TRP A 210 14.65 4.75 -1.67
N SER A 211 13.93 4.70 -0.54
CA SER A 211 12.49 4.93 -0.52
C SER A 211 12.10 6.32 -1.02
N SER A 212 12.87 7.37 -0.70
CA SER A 212 12.62 8.72 -1.21
C SER A 212 12.67 8.81 -2.74
N LEU A 213 13.60 8.07 -3.38
CA LEU A 213 13.73 7.98 -4.83
C LEU A 213 12.55 7.22 -5.45
N ILE A 214 12.16 6.10 -4.84
CA ILE A 214 11.04 5.28 -5.30
C ILE A 214 9.73 6.07 -5.21
N ASP A 215 9.47 6.69 -4.06
CA ASP A 215 8.26 7.46 -3.81
C ASP A 215 8.17 8.71 -4.71
N HIS A 216 9.29 9.39 -4.97
CA HIS A 216 9.33 10.48 -5.95
C HIS A 216 9.00 9.99 -7.37
N THR A 217 9.61 8.86 -7.78
CA THR A 217 9.33 8.25 -9.09
C THR A 217 7.85 7.88 -9.22
N ALA A 218 7.22 7.38 -8.16
CA ALA A 218 5.80 7.07 -8.13
C ALA A 218 4.92 8.31 -8.36
N VAL A 219 5.27 9.46 -7.75
CA VAL A 219 4.58 10.74 -7.99
C VAL A 219 4.69 11.16 -9.45
N GLU A 220 5.89 11.12 -10.03
CA GLU A 220 6.13 11.50 -11.43
C GLU A 220 5.37 10.60 -12.41
N GLN A 221 5.36 9.28 -12.16
CA GLN A 221 4.60 8.30 -12.94
C GLN A 221 3.09 8.59 -12.90
N PHE A 222 2.55 8.78 -11.70
CA PHE A 222 1.15 9.13 -11.51
C PHE A 222 0.81 10.44 -12.23
N ALA A 223 1.57 11.51 -11.97
CA ALA A 223 1.35 12.83 -12.53
C ALA A 223 1.45 12.82 -14.06
N GLY A 224 2.40 12.07 -14.62
CA GLY A 224 2.53 11.85 -16.06
C GLY A 224 1.26 11.23 -16.64
N ILE A 225 0.79 10.11 -16.09
CA ILE A 225 -0.43 9.42 -16.56
C ILE A 225 -1.64 10.37 -16.49
N TRP A 226 -1.81 11.07 -15.37
CA TRP A 226 -2.94 11.98 -15.14
C TRP A 226 -2.87 13.27 -15.97
N SER A 227 -1.71 13.61 -16.54
CA SER A 227 -1.58 14.71 -17.51
C SER A 227 -2.15 14.39 -18.89
N GLY A 228 -2.50 13.11 -19.15
CA GLY A 228 -3.06 12.64 -20.42
C GLY A 228 -2.03 12.15 -21.44
N SER A 229 -0.73 12.33 -21.17
CA SER A 229 0.34 11.80 -22.04
C SER A 229 1.55 11.38 -21.22
N TYR A 230 1.91 10.10 -21.31
CA TYR A 230 3.02 9.55 -20.54
C TYR A 230 3.60 8.33 -21.24
N ARG A 231 4.94 8.28 -21.32
CA ARG A 231 5.73 7.22 -22.01
C ARG A 231 5.23 6.94 -23.43
N ASP A 232 5.12 8.01 -24.22
CA ASP A 232 4.66 7.97 -25.62
C ASP A 232 3.26 7.37 -25.83
N ARG A 233 2.47 7.24 -24.75
CA ARG A 233 1.09 6.78 -24.76
C ARG A 233 0.16 7.91 -24.34
N GLN A 234 -0.96 8.04 -25.05
CA GLN A 234 -2.07 8.90 -24.64
C GLN A 234 -2.91 8.17 -23.59
N TRP A 235 -3.28 8.88 -22.54
CA TRP A 235 -4.04 8.37 -21.40
C TRP A 235 -5.35 9.11 -21.26
N LYS A 236 -6.43 8.34 -21.05
CA LYS A 236 -7.63 8.89 -20.41
C LYS A 236 -7.34 9.00 -18.91
N VAL A 237 -8.05 9.88 -18.22
CA VAL A 237 -7.98 9.93 -16.75
C VAL A 237 -8.48 8.59 -16.19
N PRO A 238 -7.68 7.85 -15.39
CA PRO A 238 -8.07 6.53 -14.89
C PRO A 238 -9.26 6.60 -13.93
N GLU A 239 -10.20 5.65 -14.01
CA GLU A 239 -11.25 5.47 -13.01
C GLU A 239 -10.67 5.01 -11.66
N PHE A 240 -9.59 4.22 -11.66
CA PHE A 240 -8.91 3.82 -10.44
C PHE A 240 -7.40 3.95 -10.54
N SER A 241 -6.79 4.64 -9.58
CA SER A 241 -5.33 4.71 -9.44
C SER A 241 -4.92 4.28 -8.04
N TRP A 242 -3.94 3.39 -7.96
CA TRP A 242 -3.25 3.03 -6.72
C TRP A 242 -1.82 3.58 -6.76
N VAL A 243 -1.37 4.21 -5.67
CA VAL A 243 -0.01 4.72 -5.50
C VAL A 243 0.54 4.27 -4.16
N ASN A 244 1.64 3.52 -4.17
CA ASN A 244 2.30 3.05 -2.95
C ASN A 244 3.52 3.89 -2.61
N PHE A 245 3.57 4.40 -1.36
CA PHE A 245 4.71 5.08 -0.77
C PHE A 245 5.35 4.21 0.31
N THR A 246 6.67 4.04 0.21
CA THR A 246 7.48 3.11 1.02
C THR A 246 8.26 3.80 2.14
N LEU A 247 8.38 5.14 2.10
CA LEU A 247 9.30 5.89 2.94
C LEU A 247 8.97 5.80 4.44
N THR A 248 7.69 5.78 4.80
CA THR A 248 7.28 5.72 6.21
C THR A 248 7.74 4.44 6.88
N ASP A 249 7.59 3.28 6.25
CA ASP A 249 8.04 1.99 6.80
C ASP A 249 9.56 1.97 7.02
N ALA A 250 10.32 2.37 6.00
CA ALA A 250 11.79 2.43 6.06
C ALA A 250 12.29 3.31 7.20
N ALA A 251 11.75 4.53 7.32
CA ALA A 251 12.13 5.47 8.37
C ALA A 251 11.71 5.00 9.77
N PHE A 252 10.54 4.37 9.88
CA PHE A 252 10.00 3.89 11.15
C PHE A 252 10.77 2.67 11.63
N HIS A 253 11.23 1.81 10.73
CA HIS A 253 12.15 0.72 11.05
C HIS A 253 13.51 1.22 11.54
N GLU A 254 14.08 2.23 10.88
CA GLU A 254 15.42 2.73 11.22
C GLU A 254 15.46 3.48 12.56
N GLY A 255 14.52 4.40 12.78
CA GLY A 255 14.53 5.26 13.97
C GLY A 255 13.57 4.84 15.09
N GLY A 256 12.61 3.97 14.80
CA GLY A 256 11.43 3.75 15.63
C GLY A 256 10.33 4.81 15.39
N PRO A 257 9.07 4.49 15.71
CA PRO A 257 7.91 5.30 15.31
C PRO A 257 7.88 6.72 15.89
N TYR A 258 8.55 6.96 17.02
CA TYR A 258 8.55 8.27 17.71
C TYR A 258 9.83 9.09 17.47
N SER A 259 10.63 8.71 16.47
CA SER A 259 11.88 9.39 16.12
C SER A 259 11.67 10.56 15.16
N GLU A 260 12.69 11.42 15.03
CA GLU A 260 12.65 12.52 14.06
C GLU A 260 12.74 12.03 12.60
N ILE A 261 13.42 10.90 12.33
CA ILE A 261 13.43 10.32 10.97
C ILE A 261 12.04 9.80 10.59
N ALA A 262 11.30 9.22 11.55
CA ALA A 262 9.90 8.85 11.36
C ALA A 262 9.04 10.10 11.12
N ALA A 263 9.14 11.14 11.94
CA ALA A 263 8.39 12.36 11.73
C ALA A 263 8.70 13.02 10.38
N ALA A 264 9.97 13.07 9.97
CA ALA A 264 10.39 13.58 8.67
C ALA A 264 9.78 12.78 7.51
N SER A 265 9.76 11.44 7.58
CA SER A 265 9.13 10.62 6.53
C SER A 265 7.64 10.92 6.33
N VAL A 266 6.90 11.21 7.39
CA VAL A 266 5.48 11.58 7.28
C VAL A 266 5.32 12.95 6.60
N ARG A 267 6.15 13.95 6.95
CA ARG A 267 6.14 15.27 6.29
C ARG A 267 6.49 15.17 4.81
N ASP A 268 7.52 14.38 4.50
CA ASP A 268 7.99 14.08 3.14
C ASP A 268 6.89 13.40 2.30
N THR A 269 6.21 12.41 2.86
CA THR A 269 5.09 11.72 2.19
C THR A 269 3.86 12.62 2.08
N ASP A 270 3.56 13.48 3.06
CA ASP A 270 2.48 14.46 2.97
C ASP A 270 2.68 15.46 1.82
N ALA A 271 3.91 15.95 1.62
CA ALA A 271 4.24 16.82 0.49
C ALA A 271 4.03 16.11 -0.86
N ARG A 272 4.41 14.83 -0.96
CA ARG A 272 4.16 13.98 -2.14
C ARG A 272 2.67 13.77 -2.40
N ILE A 273 1.86 13.57 -1.36
CA ILE A 273 0.40 13.53 -1.47
C ILE A 273 -0.15 14.85 -2.01
N GLY A 274 0.42 15.99 -1.61
CA GLY A 274 0.12 17.30 -2.20
C GLY A 274 0.31 17.33 -3.73
N HIS A 275 1.41 16.75 -4.24
CA HIS A 275 1.66 16.65 -5.68
C HIS A 275 0.66 15.74 -6.41
N ILE A 276 0.25 14.62 -5.78
CA ILE A 276 -0.80 13.73 -6.30
C ILE A 276 -2.13 14.49 -6.42
N VAL A 277 -2.56 15.18 -5.36
CA VAL A 277 -3.80 15.99 -5.36
C VAL A 277 -3.72 17.09 -6.43
N ALA A 278 -2.60 17.79 -6.53
CA ALA A 278 -2.40 18.84 -7.53
C ALA A 278 -2.45 18.29 -8.97
N ALA A 279 -2.00 17.06 -9.22
CA ALA A 279 -2.14 16.42 -10.53
C ALA A 279 -3.61 16.13 -10.88
N VAL A 280 -4.41 15.69 -9.92
CA VAL A 280 -5.86 15.51 -10.09
C VAL A 280 -6.57 16.85 -10.35
N GLU A 281 -6.18 17.91 -9.64
CA GLU A 281 -6.71 19.27 -9.85
C GLU A 281 -6.37 19.81 -11.25
N ARG A 282 -5.13 19.61 -11.72
CA ARG A 282 -4.71 19.99 -13.08
C ARG A 282 -5.47 19.24 -14.16
N ALA A 283 -5.87 18.00 -13.90
CA ALA A 283 -6.73 17.23 -14.79
C ALA A 283 -8.19 17.75 -14.82
N GLY A 284 -8.56 18.68 -13.92
CA GLY A 284 -9.87 19.33 -13.90
C GLY A 284 -11.00 18.44 -13.38
N VAL A 285 -10.68 17.40 -12.60
CA VAL A 285 -11.66 16.40 -12.14
C VAL A 285 -11.75 16.24 -10.62
N ARG A 286 -11.12 17.13 -9.85
CA ARG A 286 -11.06 17.09 -8.37
C ARG A 286 -12.42 16.89 -7.70
N ASP A 287 -13.47 17.55 -8.19
CA ASP A 287 -14.84 17.45 -7.64
C ASP A 287 -15.53 16.11 -7.95
N ARG A 288 -14.94 15.30 -8.83
CA ARG A 288 -15.41 13.97 -9.23
C ARG A 288 -14.43 12.86 -8.85
N THR A 289 -13.44 13.17 -8.01
CA THR A 289 -12.42 12.22 -7.54
C THR A 289 -12.54 12.01 -6.04
N ALA A 290 -12.64 10.75 -5.63
CA ALA A 290 -12.51 10.36 -4.23
C ALA A 290 -11.07 9.93 -3.92
N PHE A 291 -10.55 10.36 -2.77
CA PHE A 291 -9.23 9.98 -2.29
C PHE A 291 -9.34 8.98 -1.14
N PHE A 292 -8.56 7.91 -1.21
CA PHE A 292 -8.39 6.95 -0.11
C PHE A 292 -6.93 7.02 0.34
N VAL A 293 -6.70 7.29 1.62
CA VAL A 293 -5.37 7.24 2.23
C VAL A 293 -5.37 6.16 3.30
N VAL A 294 -4.44 5.22 3.22
CA VAL A 294 -4.37 4.07 4.11
C VAL A 294 -2.93 3.66 4.42
N ALA A 295 -2.75 2.86 5.45
CA ALA A 295 -1.52 2.13 5.76
C ALA A 295 -1.88 0.64 5.91
N ASP A 296 -0.98 -0.24 5.52
CA ASP A 296 -1.18 -1.70 5.50
C ASP A 296 -0.88 -2.34 6.86
N HIS A 297 -0.01 -1.71 7.65
CA HIS A 297 0.16 -1.94 9.07
C HIS A 297 0.67 -0.66 9.76
N GLY A 298 0.77 -0.71 11.10
CA GLY A 298 1.47 0.33 11.86
C GLY A 298 2.92 -0.08 12.17
N MET A 299 3.52 0.64 13.12
CA MET A 299 4.83 0.29 13.69
C MET A 299 4.77 0.43 15.21
N GLN A 300 5.42 -0.47 15.94
CA GLN A 300 5.54 -0.38 17.39
C GLN A 300 7.00 -0.18 17.79
N GLN A 301 7.23 0.58 18.86
CA GLN A 301 8.57 0.70 19.44
C GLN A 301 9.03 -0.65 19.98
N ALA A 302 10.20 -1.10 19.50
CA ALA A 302 10.87 -2.29 20.02
C ALA A 302 11.92 -1.89 21.06
N ASP A 303 12.07 -2.71 22.10
CA ASP A 303 13.21 -2.60 23.03
C ASP A 303 14.38 -3.41 22.46
N PRO A 304 15.48 -2.78 22.04
CA PRO A 304 16.62 -3.51 21.46
C PRO A 304 17.33 -4.43 22.46
N ALA A 305 17.09 -4.28 23.77
CA ALA A 305 17.59 -5.20 24.78
C ALA A 305 16.78 -6.50 24.84
N VAL A 306 15.53 -6.49 24.35
CA VAL A 306 14.71 -7.69 24.20
C VAL A 306 15.18 -8.43 22.97
N THR A 307 16.16 -9.30 23.20
CA THR A 307 16.70 -10.23 22.19
C THR A 307 16.26 -11.64 22.55
N GLY A 308 15.79 -12.40 21.57
CA GLY A 308 15.33 -13.77 21.80
C GLY A 308 14.39 -14.24 20.71
N ASP A 309 14.41 -15.55 20.50
CA ASP A 309 13.48 -16.28 19.65
C ASP A 309 12.80 -17.38 20.47
N TRP A 310 11.99 -18.19 19.80
CA TRP A 310 11.32 -19.32 20.41
C TRP A 310 12.20 -20.57 20.46
N ASP A 311 13.37 -20.59 19.81
CA ASP A 311 14.15 -21.80 19.53
C ASP A 311 14.62 -22.48 20.82
N ALA A 312 15.19 -21.71 21.76
CA ALA A 312 15.67 -22.27 23.03
C ALA A 312 14.52 -22.88 23.86
N SER A 313 13.36 -22.21 23.87
CA SER A 313 12.17 -22.67 24.60
C SER A 313 11.55 -23.91 23.95
N LEU A 314 11.48 -23.93 22.61
CA LEU A 314 10.97 -25.07 21.84
C LEU A 314 11.89 -26.29 21.99
N ALA A 315 13.20 -26.10 21.89
CA ALA A 315 14.20 -27.15 22.09
C ALA A 315 14.12 -27.74 23.50
N ALA A 316 14.00 -26.90 24.54
CA ALA A 316 13.82 -27.35 25.92
C ALA A 316 12.53 -28.15 26.15
N ALA A 317 11.47 -27.85 25.39
CA ALA A 317 10.21 -28.59 25.39
C ALA A 317 10.23 -29.85 24.50
N GLY A 318 11.33 -30.12 23.79
CA GLY A 318 11.42 -31.23 22.83
C GLY A 318 10.58 -31.03 21.57
N VAL A 319 10.22 -29.78 21.25
CA VAL A 319 9.43 -29.42 20.06
C VAL A 319 10.37 -29.04 18.94
N ALA A 320 10.47 -29.90 17.93
CA ALA A 320 11.18 -29.57 16.69
C ALA A 320 10.26 -28.73 15.79
N ALA A 321 10.72 -27.54 15.43
CA ALA A 321 10.01 -26.64 14.55
C ALA A 321 10.97 -25.88 13.63
N ARG A 322 10.42 -25.39 12.53
CA ARG A 322 11.06 -24.43 11.62
C ARG A 322 10.30 -23.11 11.71
N ASP A 323 10.97 -22.04 12.11
CA ASP A 323 10.43 -20.68 12.07
C ASP A 323 10.65 -20.07 10.69
N GLU A 324 9.63 -19.39 10.18
CA GLU A 324 9.61 -18.74 8.89
C GLU A 324 8.94 -17.37 9.01
N GLY A 325 9.63 -16.35 8.53
CA GLY A 325 9.15 -14.97 8.60
C GLY A 325 9.03 -14.40 10.02
N TYR A 326 9.64 -15.03 11.03
CA TYR A 326 9.55 -14.65 12.44
C TYR A 326 8.11 -14.65 12.96
N GLY A 327 7.36 -15.71 12.65
CA GLY A 327 5.94 -15.78 13.00
C GLY A 327 5.22 -17.06 12.61
N PHE A 328 5.69 -17.78 11.58
CA PHE A 328 5.11 -19.08 11.23
C PHE A 328 6.01 -20.22 11.70
N LEU A 329 5.58 -20.88 12.77
CA LEU A 329 6.22 -22.09 13.28
C LEU A 329 5.65 -23.33 12.60
N TYR A 330 6.49 -24.05 11.87
CA TYR A 330 6.17 -25.33 11.23
C TYR A 330 6.72 -26.47 12.09
N LEU A 331 5.85 -27.19 12.79
CA LEU A 331 6.25 -28.35 13.58
C LEU A 331 6.78 -29.46 12.66
N THR A 332 7.96 -29.99 12.98
CA THR A 332 8.65 -31.04 12.23
C THR A 332 8.86 -32.23 13.17
N GLY A 333 7.91 -33.16 13.21
CA GLY A 333 7.93 -34.33 14.09
C GLY A 333 6.89 -35.35 13.70
#